data_AF-A0A535GA47-F1
#
_entry.id   AF-A0A535GA47-F1
#
_cell.length_a   1.000
_cell.length_b   1.000
_cell.length_c   1.000
_cell.angle_alpha   90.00
_cell.angle_beta   90.00
_cell.angle_gamma   90.00
#
_symmetry.space_group_name_H-M   'P 1'
#
loop_
_entity.id
_entity.type
_entity.pdbx_description
1 polymer ?
#
loop_
_entity_poly.entity_id
_entity_poly.type
_entity_poly.pdbx_seq_one_letter_code
_entity_poly.pdbx_strand_id
1 'polypeptide(L)'
;MLPSGKLDVTYRLVAGVTWSDGKALTSDDVKFTWQFVMKEPTVFSRDGYDRIESIDLPDATTAVVHFDSTYAAFLTLFEHVLPRHVLDGVPDVAKTDYARRPIGTGPFRITEFAAGDHLTMERNPAFRRPGVPLLDGIVFRFIPSRATALLQLKAGEVDAMQGLLESDATEIEKSGDVRLAIGSSSRVFRLEFNLAKPGNPADARVPHPILGDIAMRHALALATPK
;
A
#
# COMPACT_ATOMS: atom_id res chain seq x y z
N MET A 1 19.48 -9.55 24.98
CA MET A 1 19.66 -8.12 24.70
C MET A 1 20.95 -7.99 23.92
N LEU A 2 20.92 -7.53 22.66
CA LEU A 2 22.15 -7.23 21.94
C LEU A 2 22.84 -6.02 22.62
N PRO A 3 24.15 -6.05 22.88
CA PRO A 3 24.79 -5.13 23.83
C PRO A 3 24.95 -3.67 23.37
N SER A 4 24.48 -3.30 22.17
CA SER A 4 24.80 -2.01 21.53
C SER A 4 23.61 -1.08 21.27
N GLY A 5 22.36 -1.46 21.56
CA GLY A 5 21.19 -0.64 21.22
C GLY A 5 20.95 -0.43 19.71
N LYS A 6 21.84 -0.95 18.86
CA LYS A 6 21.75 -1.00 17.40
C LYS A 6 21.17 -2.35 16.94
N LEU A 7 20.69 -2.38 15.71
CA LEU A 7 20.10 -3.56 15.08
C LEU A 7 20.69 -3.73 13.68
N ASP A 8 21.09 -4.95 13.33
CA ASP A 8 21.46 -5.32 11.96
C ASP A 8 20.45 -6.35 11.45
N VAL A 9 19.91 -6.12 10.25
CA VAL A 9 18.96 -7.02 9.59
C VAL A 9 19.53 -7.44 8.24
N THR A 10 19.71 -8.74 8.04
CA THR A 10 20.11 -9.29 6.74
C THR A 10 18.90 -9.77 5.96
N TYR A 11 18.57 -9.09 4.86
CA TYR A 11 17.60 -9.56 3.88
C TYR A 11 18.30 -10.46 2.86
N ARG A 12 17.84 -11.70 2.74
CA ARG A 12 18.24 -12.63 1.68
C ARG A 12 17.14 -12.70 0.64
N LEU A 13 17.43 -12.16 -0.54
CA LEU A 13 16.51 -12.13 -1.66
C LEU A 13 16.35 -13.54 -2.25
N VAL A 14 15.16 -13.84 -2.74
CA VAL A 14 14.93 -15.07 -3.49
C VAL A 14 15.70 -14.95 -4.82
N ALA A 15 16.59 -15.90 -5.07
CA ALA A 15 17.39 -15.93 -6.28
C ALA A 15 16.52 -16.11 -7.54
N GLY A 16 16.97 -15.54 -8.65
CA GLY A 16 16.32 -15.69 -9.96
C GLY A 16 15.00 -14.92 -10.13
N VAL A 17 14.64 -14.06 -9.18
CA VAL A 17 13.48 -13.17 -9.35
C VAL A 17 13.83 -12.07 -10.34
N THR A 18 12.94 -11.82 -11.28
CA THR A 18 13.04 -10.73 -12.25
C THR A 18 11.86 -9.79 -12.12
N TRP A 19 12.10 -8.54 -12.48
CA TRP A 19 11.08 -7.55 -12.81
C TRP A 19 10.27 -7.98 -14.04
N SER A 20 9.09 -7.40 -14.24
CA SER A 20 8.21 -7.72 -15.36
C SER A 20 8.78 -7.37 -16.74
N ASP A 21 9.87 -6.60 -16.79
CA ASP A 21 10.65 -6.30 -18.01
C ASP A 21 11.86 -7.24 -18.21
N GLY A 22 12.00 -8.26 -17.36
CA GLY A 22 13.04 -9.27 -17.42
C GLY A 22 14.37 -8.89 -16.74
N LYS A 23 14.51 -7.67 -16.21
CA LYS A 23 15.71 -7.31 -15.43
C LYS A 23 15.71 -8.05 -14.10
N ALA A 24 16.89 -8.43 -13.60
CA ALA A 24 17.01 -9.11 -12.31
C ALA A 24 16.63 -8.17 -11.16
N LEU A 25 15.88 -8.68 -10.18
CA LEU A 25 15.74 -8.04 -8.87
C LEU A 25 17.02 -8.29 -8.08
N THR A 26 17.63 -7.23 -7.54
CA THR A 26 18.89 -7.33 -6.80
C THR A 26 18.88 -6.54 -5.50
N SER A 27 19.90 -6.73 -4.67
CA SER A 27 20.11 -5.99 -3.44
C SER A 27 20.31 -4.48 -3.68
N ASP A 28 20.73 -4.08 -4.88
CA ASP A 28 20.75 -2.68 -5.32
C ASP A 28 19.35 -2.05 -5.32
N ASP A 29 18.30 -2.80 -5.67
CA ASP A 29 16.92 -2.31 -5.66
C ASP A 29 16.43 -2.05 -4.23
N VAL A 30 16.88 -2.85 -3.25
CA VAL A 30 16.60 -2.64 -1.83
C VAL A 30 17.23 -1.33 -1.35
N LYS A 31 18.53 -1.14 -1.63
CA LYS A 31 19.24 0.09 -1.27
C LYS A 31 18.64 1.31 -1.94
N PHE A 32 18.31 1.20 -3.22
CA PHE A 32 17.63 2.26 -3.97
C PHE A 32 16.28 2.61 -3.34
N THR A 33 15.47 1.62 -2.97
CA THR A 33 14.15 1.83 -2.35
C THR A 33 14.27 2.68 -1.08
N TRP A 34 15.23 2.35 -0.20
CA TRP A 34 15.50 3.16 0.99
C TRP A 34 15.88 4.61 0.62
N GLN A 35 16.83 4.78 -0.28
CA GLN A 35 17.27 6.12 -0.72
C GLN A 35 16.14 6.93 -1.36
N PHE A 36 15.27 6.27 -2.13
CA PHE A 36 14.09 6.87 -2.76
C PHE A 36 13.10 7.35 -1.69
N VAL A 37 12.73 6.48 -0.74
CA VAL A 37 11.83 6.82 0.37
C VAL A 37 12.34 8.02 1.17
N MET A 38 13.64 8.08 1.45
CA MET A 38 14.21 9.19 2.20
C MET A 38 14.11 10.53 1.44
N LYS A 39 14.21 10.51 0.10
CA LYS A 39 14.20 11.72 -0.74
C LYS A 39 12.81 12.16 -1.21
N GLU A 40 11.88 11.23 -1.42
CA GLU A 40 10.58 11.50 -2.04
C GLU A 40 9.67 12.35 -1.12
N PRO A 41 9.35 13.61 -1.47
CA PRO A 41 8.54 14.47 -0.61
C PRO A 41 7.13 13.93 -0.35
N THR A 42 6.55 13.15 -1.27
CA THR A 42 5.16 12.65 -1.12
C THR A 42 5.07 11.26 -0.51
N VAL A 43 6.14 10.71 0.07
CA VAL A 43 6.08 9.40 0.73
C VAL A 43 5.14 9.43 1.94
N PHE A 44 4.35 8.38 2.11
CA PHE A 44 3.34 8.30 3.18
C PHE A 44 3.96 8.33 4.58
N SER A 45 5.08 7.62 4.78
CA SER A 45 5.82 7.58 6.04
C SER A 45 7.28 7.27 5.78
N ARG A 46 8.16 7.82 6.63
CA ARG A 46 9.58 7.47 6.71
C ARG A 46 9.94 6.69 7.98
N ASP A 47 8.98 6.49 8.90
CA ASP A 47 9.25 5.82 10.18
C ASP A 47 9.90 4.45 9.94
N GLY A 48 11.02 4.22 10.60
CA GLY A 48 11.83 3.02 10.47
C GLY A 48 12.89 3.11 9.38
N TYR A 49 12.56 3.65 8.19
CA TYR A 49 13.56 3.92 7.15
C TYR A 49 14.53 5.03 7.56
N ASP A 50 14.05 5.99 8.34
CA ASP A 50 14.84 7.10 8.90
C ASP A 50 15.85 6.68 9.97
N ARG A 51 15.74 5.46 10.50
CA ARG A 51 16.67 4.85 11.47
C ARG A 51 17.75 4.00 10.80
N ILE A 52 17.69 3.81 9.48
CA ILE A 52 18.71 3.07 8.74
C ILE A 52 19.93 3.99 8.57
N GLU A 53 21.07 3.56 9.11
CA GLU A 53 22.36 4.24 9.02
C GLU A 53 23.05 3.91 7.68
N SER A 54 23.05 2.64 7.28
CA SER A 54 23.64 2.17 6.02
C SER A 54 23.03 0.86 5.54
N ILE A 55 23.26 0.55 4.25
CA ILE A 55 22.95 -0.75 3.65
C ILE A 55 24.17 -1.25 2.88
N ASP A 56 24.72 -2.37 3.34
CA ASP A 56 25.82 -3.09 2.70
C ASP A 56 25.28 -4.17 1.78
N LEU A 57 25.91 -4.31 0.61
CA LEU A 57 25.48 -5.19 -0.48
C LEU A 57 26.62 -6.16 -0.81
N PRO A 58 26.88 -7.18 0.02
CA PRO A 58 28.00 -8.09 -0.20
C PRO A 58 27.87 -8.92 -1.48
N ASP A 59 26.64 -9.12 -1.96
CA ASP A 59 26.32 -9.76 -3.23
C ASP A 59 24.95 -9.28 -3.76
N ALA A 60 24.58 -9.72 -4.98
CA ALA A 60 23.36 -9.31 -5.66
C ALA A 60 22.05 -9.75 -4.98
N THR A 61 22.11 -10.70 -4.03
CA THR A 61 20.93 -11.27 -3.35
C THR A 61 20.94 -11.03 -1.84
N THR A 62 21.90 -10.27 -1.32
CA THR A 62 22.03 -10.00 0.11
C THR A 62 22.07 -8.49 0.34
N ALA A 63 21.18 -7.98 1.17
CA ALA A 63 21.21 -6.61 1.68
C ALA A 63 21.31 -6.66 3.21
N VAL A 64 22.39 -6.12 3.77
CA VAL A 64 22.60 -5.99 5.21
C VAL A 64 22.25 -4.56 5.60
N VAL A 65 21.15 -4.40 6.35
CA VAL A 65 20.61 -3.11 6.77
C VAL A 65 21.05 -2.84 8.20
N HIS A 66 21.80 -1.77 8.38
CA HIS A 66 22.32 -1.33 9.66
C HIS A 66 21.46 -0.20 10.20
N PHE A 67 20.92 -0.37 11.41
CA PHE A 67 20.10 0.63 12.08
C PHE A 67 20.90 1.32 13.20
N ASP A 68 20.69 2.63 13.35
CA ASP A 68 21.28 3.43 14.42
C ASP A 68 20.66 3.15 15.80
N SER A 69 19.50 2.47 15.80
CA SER A 69 18.69 2.17 16.97
C SER A 69 17.84 0.92 16.71
N THR A 70 17.36 0.27 17.77
CA THR A 70 16.43 -0.86 17.61
C THR A 70 15.11 -0.42 16.98
N TYR A 71 14.70 -1.10 15.89
CA TYR A 71 13.39 -0.94 15.28
C TYR A 71 12.67 -2.29 15.19
N ALA A 72 11.74 -2.56 16.11
CA ALA A 72 11.07 -3.85 16.23
C ALA A 72 10.20 -4.21 15.01
N ALA A 73 9.68 -3.20 14.31
CA ALA A 73 8.83 -3.38 13.13
C ALA A 73 9.62 -3.47 11.81
N PHE A 74 10.91 -3.82 11.83
CA PHE A 74 11.74 -3.85 10.62
C PHE A 74 11.16 -4.69 9.47
N LEU A 75 10.34 -5.71 9.77
CA LEU A 75 9.66 -6.54 8.77
C LEU A 75 8.62 -5.79 7.93
N THR A 76 8.16 -4.61 8.37
CA THR A 76 7.25 -3.76 7.59
C THR A 76 8.01 -2.84 6.62
N LEU A 77 9.35 -2.84 6.68
CA LEU A 77 10.18 -2.14 5.70
C LEU A 77 10.35 -3.02 4.46
N PHE A 78 10.55 -2.37 3.32
CA PHE A 78 10.73 -3.02 2.02
C PHE A 78 9.57 -3.94 1.58
N GLU A 79 8.34 -3.74 2.10
CA GLU A 79 7.13 -4.43 1.61
C GLU A 79 6.91 -4.20 0.09
N HIS A 80 7.33 -3.04 -0.40
CA HIS A 80 7.31 -2.67 -1.81
C HIS A 80 8.70 -2.16 -2.22
N VAL A 81 9.46 -3.03 -2.90
CA VAL A 81 10.74 -2.66 -3.51
C VAL A 81 10.49 -1.96 -4.84
N LEU A 82 11.30 -0.94 -5.14
CA LEU A 82 11.23 -0.13 -6.35
C LEU A 82 12.35 -0.50 -7.34
N PRO A 83 12.07 -0.50 -8.66
CA PRO A 83 13.06 -0.86 -9.68
C PRO A 83 14.06 0.26 -9.90
N ARG A 84 15.30 0.08 -9.41
CA ARG A 84 16.35 1.09 -9.54
C ARG A 84 16.62 1.43 -11.01
N HIS A 85 16.65 0.42 -11.87
CA HIS A 85 16.97 0.60 -13.29
C HIS A 85 15.93 1.43 -14.07
N VAL A 86 14.75 1.68 -13.49
CA VAL A 86 13.68 2.49 -14.08
C VAL A 86 13.62 3.87 -13.44
N LEU A 87 13.82 3.95 -12.13
CA LEU A 87 13.51 5.15 -11.33
C LEU A 87 14.74 5.95 -10.88
N ASP A 88 15.94 5.38 -10.97
CA ASP A 88 17.16 6.10 -10.61
C ASP A 88 17.38 7.31 -11.53
N GLY A 89 17.59 8.48 -10.93
CA GLY A 89 17.72 9.75 -11.65
C GLY A 89 16.42 10.33 -12.21
N VAL A 90 15.25 9.71 -12.01
CA VAL A 90 13.96 10.26 -12.45
C VAL A 90 13.55 11.40 -11.51
N PRO A 91 13.36 12.64 -12.00
CA PRO A 91 13.07 13.79 -11.14
C PRO A 91 11.63 13.85 -10.63
N ASP A 92 10.68 13.30 -11.39
CA ASP A 92 9.24 13.30 -11.05
C ASP A 92 8.61 12.02 -11.59
N VAL A 93 8.51 11.00 -10.73
CA VAL A 93 7.96 9.68 -11.09
C VAL A 93 6.51 9.79 -11.54
N ALA A 94 5.74 10.72 -10.97
CA ALA A 94 4.31 10.90 -11.29
C ALA A 94 4.07 11.36 -12.74
N LYS A 95 5.09 11.92 -13.39
CA LYS A 95 5.06 12.35 -14.80
C LYS A 95 5.62 11.32 -15.77
N THR A 96 5.98 10.13 -15.31
CA THR A 96 6.51 9.06 -16.17
C THR A 96 5.48 7.98 -16.45
N ASP A 97 5.73 7.15 -17.46
CA ASP A 97 4.91 5.98 -17.76
C ASP A 97 4.81 5.01 -16.58
N TYR A 98 5.81 4.98 -15.70
CA TYR A 98 5.80 4.14 -14.50
C TYR A 98 4.58 4.43 -13.61
N ALA A 99 4.10 5.67 -13.56
CA ALA A 99 2.94 6.04 -12.74
C ALA A 99 1.64 5.37 -13.20
N ARG A 100 1.53 5.03 -14.49
CA ARG A 100 0.35 4.35 -15.07
C ARG A 100 0.59 2.89 -15.40
N ARG A 101 1.84 2.50 -15.63
CA ARG A 101 2.27 1.16 -16.02
C ARG A 101 3.51 0.77 -15.19
N PRO A 102 3.36 0.61 -13.86
CA PRO A 102 4.48 0.29 -12.99
C PRO A 102 5.07 -1.08 -13.35
N ILE A 103 6.40 -1.14 -13.30
CA ILE A 103 7.17 -2.37 -13.43
C ILE A 103 7.30 -2.99 -12.03
N GLY A 104 6.97 -4.29 -11.92
CA GLY A 104 6.91 -4.99 -10.65
C GLY A 104 7.37 -6.45 -10.75
N THR A 105 7.49 -7.12 -9.61
CA THR A 105 7.81 -8.56 -9.50
C THR A 105 6.57 -9.41 -9.20
N GLY A 106 5.39 -8.80 -9.24
CA GLY A 106 4.11 -9.41 -8.90
C GLY A 106 3.54 -10.36 -9.97
N PRO A 107 2.40 -11.02 -9.67
CA PRO A 107 1.79 -12.03 -10.54
C PRO A 107 1.11 -11.47 -11.79
N PHE A 108 0.79 -10.18 -11.82
CA PHE A 108 0.17 -9.50 -12.95
C PHE A 108 0.93 -8.22 -13.27
N ARG A 109 0.89 -7.80 -14.55
CA ARG A 109 1.41 -6.51 -15.03
C ARG A 109 0.30 -5.72 -15.70
N ILE A 110 0.32 -4.40 -15.52
CA ILE A 110 -0.68 -3.50 -16.11
C ILE A 110 -0.41 -3.36 -17.62
N THR A 111 -1.44 -3.62 -18.41
CA THR A 111 -1.42 -3.46 -19.86
C THR A 111 -2.06 -2.14 -20.28
N GLU A 112 -3.13 -1.73 -19.59
CA GLU A 112 -3.90 -0.54 -19.89
C GLU A 112 -4.43 0.13 -18.63
N PHE A 113 -4.41 1.46 -18.62
CA PHE A 113 -5.08 2.30 -17.64
C PHE A 113 -5.95 3.31 -18.38
N ALA A 114 -7.24 3.02 -18.51
CA ALA A 114 -8.24 3.93 -19.05
C ALA A 114 -8.83 4.76 -17.90
N ALA A 115 -8.42 6.03 -17.81
CA ALA A 115 -8.79 6.89 -16.68
C ALA A 115 -10.31 7.07 -16.56
N GLY A 116 -10.85 6.76 -15.37
CA GLY A 116 -12.28 6.85 -15.09
C GLY A 116 -13.11 5.67 -15.60
N ASP A 117 -12.51 4.70 -16.29
CA ASP A 117 -13.20 3.55 -16.86
C ASP A 117 -12.67 2.21 -16.33
N HIS A 118 -11.43 1.83 -16.65
CA HIS A 118 -10.90 0.54 -16.24
C HIS A 118 -9.37 0.47 -16.15
N LEU A 119 -8.87 -0.56 -15.47
CA LEU A 119 -7.48 -0.99 -15.44
C LEU A 119 -7.41 -2.45 -15.91
N THR A 120 -6.68 -2.71 -17.00
CA THR A 120 -6.46 -4.07 -17.50
C THR A 120 -5.08 -4.55 -17.07
N MET A 121 -5.03 -5.78 -16.58
CA MET A 121 -3.83 -6.45 -16.16
C MET A 121 -3.76 -7.83 -16.80
N GLU A 122 -2.57 -8.23 -17.24
CA GLU A 122 -2.32 -9.58 -17.74
C GLU A 122 -1.33 -10.31 -16.83
N ARG A 123 -1.41 -11.64 -16.86
CA ARG A 123 -0.46 -12.52 -16.16
C ARG A 123 0.97 -12.09 -16.47
N ASN A 124 1.79 -11.93 -15.43
CA ASN A 124 3.21 -11.66 -15.60
C ASN A 124 3.95 -12.96 -15.95
N PRO A 125 4.45 -13.14 -17.18
CA PRO A 125 5.18 -14.36 -17.56
C PRO A 125 6.50 -14.52 -16.79
N ALA A 126 7.04 -13.43 -16.25
CA ALA A 126 8.25 -13.42 -15.44
C ALA A 126 7.95 -13.63 -13.93
N PHE A 127 6.74 -14.01 -13.55
CA PHE A 127 6.41 -14.21 -12.14
C PHE A 127 7.20 -15.38 -11.55
N ARG A 128 7.82 -15.14 -10.40
CA ARG A 128 8.74 -16.08 -9.73
C ARG A 128 8.16 -17.43 -9.34
N ARG A 129 6.84 -17.61 -9.37
CA ARG A 129 6.17 -18.87 -8.99
C ARG A 129 5.56 -19.52 -10.23
N PRO A 130 6.02 -20.71 -10.63
CA PRO A 130 5.44 -21.42 -11.77
C PRO A 130 4.00 -21.86 -11.47
N GLY A 131 3.17 -21.92 -12.51
CA GLY A 131 1.79 -22.40 -12.41
C GLY A 131 0.80 -21.45 -11.74
N VAL A 132 1.22 -20.25 -11.33
CA VAL A 132 0.36 -19.20 -10.76
C VAL A 132 0.69 -17.83 -11.37
N PRO A 133 -0.22 -16.84 -11.37
CA PRO A 133 -1.65 -16.93 -10.97
C PRO A 133 -2.43 -17.93 -11.84
N LEU A 134 -3.68 -18.29 -11.54
CA LEU A 134 -4.45 -19.18 -12.43
C LEU A 134 -5.13 -18.41 -13.56
N LEU A 135 -5.42 -17.14 -13.35
CA LEU A 135 -6.06 -16.26 -14.32
C LEU A 135 -5.07 -15.73 -15.34
N ASP A 136 -5.53 -15.57 -16.58
CA ASP A 136 -4.75 -14.96 -17.66
C ASP A 136 -4.72 -13.43 -17.57
N GLY A 137 -5.75 -12.82 -16.97
CA GLY A 137 -5.81 -11.40 -16.74
C GLY A 137 -6.91 -11.01 -15.77
N ILE A 138 -6.92 -9.74 -15.40
CA ILE A 138 -7.92 -9.11 -14.54
C ILE A 138 -8.27 -7.75 -15.14
N VAL A 139 -9.56 -7.44 -15.22
CA VAL A 139 -10.05 -6.10 -15.55
C VAL A 139 -10.71 -5.52 -14.30
N PHE A 140 -10.11 -4.47 -13.74
CA PHE A 140 -10.74 -3.68 -12.70
C PHE A 140 -11.58 -2.58 -13.35
N ARG A 141 -12.91 -2.71 -13.28
CA ARG A 141 -13.84 -1.69 -13.76
C ARG A 141 -14.09 -0.65 -12.66
N PHE A 142 -14.01 0.62 -13.01
CA PHE A 142 -14.30 1.74 -12.12
C PHE A 142 -15.79 2.09 -12.24
N ILE A 143 -16.61 1.52 -11.34
CA ILE A 143 -18.05 1.75 -11.32
C ILE A 143 -18.37 2.62 -10.10
N PRO A 144 -18.60 3.94 -10.26
CA PRO A 144 -18.76 4.85 -9.12
C PRO A 144 -20.02 4.57 -8.28
N SER A 145 -21.07 4.07 -8.93
CA SER A 145 -22.33 3.72 -8.28
C SER A 145 -22.29 2.29 -7.74
N ARG A 146 -22.27 2.15 -6.41
CA ARG A 146 -22.38 0.85 -5.73
C ARG A 146 -23.62 0.07 -6.16
N ALA A 147 -24.76 0.75 -6.29
CA ALA A 147 -26.02 0.10 -6.71
C ALA A 147 -25.90 -0.46 -8.13
N THR A 148 -25.25 0.28 -9.03
CA THR A 148 -24.98 -0.18 -10.40
C THR A 148 -24.02 -1.37 -10.41
N ALA A 149 -22.94 -1.32 -9.62
CA ALA A 149 -21.99 -2.43 -9.51
C ALA A 149 -22.66 -3.71 -8.97
N LEU A 150 -23.56 -3.58 -7.99
CA LEU A 150 -24.33 -4.72 -7.46
C LEU A 150 -25.27 -5.32 -8.50
N LEU A 151 -25.94 -4.49 -9.32
CA LEU A 151 -26.77 -4.97 -10.43
C LEU A 151 -25.92 -5.70 -11.48
N GLN A 152 -24.76 -5.17 -11.83
CA GLN A 152 -23.83 -5.81 -12.76
C GLN A 152 -23.29 -7.14 -12.21
N LEU A 153 -23.01 -7.21 -10.91
CA LEU A 153 -22.60 -8.46 -10.25
C LEU A 153 -23.70 -9.52 -10.34
N LYS A 154 -24.95 -9.14 -10.02
CA LYS A 154 -26.12 -10.04 -10.13
C LYS A 154 -26.39 -10.47 -11.58
N ALA A 155 -26.08 -9.61 -12.55
CA ALA A 155 -26.21 -9.91 -13.97
C ALA A 155 -25.04 -10.75 -14.53
N GLY A 156 -23.97 -10.99 -13.76
CA GLY A 156 -22.77 -11.69 -14.22
C GLY A 156 -21.86 -10.86 -15.13
N GLU A 157 -22.03 -9.54 -15.18
CA GLU A 157 -21.16 -8.63 -15.93
C GLU A 157 -19.85 -8.29 -15.19
N VAL A 158 -19.80 -8.54 -13.88
CA VAL A 158 -18.59 -8.48 -13.06
C VAL A 158 -18.53 -9.72 -12.17
N ASP A 159 -17.34 -10.30 -12.00
CA ASP A 159 -17.17 -11.53 -11.22
C ASP A 159 -17.03 -11.28 -9.72
N ALA A 160 -16.60 -10.08 -9.33
CA ALA A 160 -16.35 -9.72 -7.94
C ALA A 160 -16.54 -8.22 -7.70
N MET A 161 -16.99 -7.89 -6.49
CA MET A 161 -17.19 -6.52 -6.03
C MET A 161 -16.66 -6.37 -4.59
N GLN A 162 -16.07 -5.21 -4.29
CA GLN A 162 -15.80 -4.78 -2.92
C GLN A 162 -16.76 -3.66 -2.50
N GLY A 163 -16.93 -3.46 -1.19
CA GLY A 163 -17.72 -2.35 -0.66
C GLY A 163 -19.23 -2.58 -0.65
N LEU A 164 -19.67 -3.84 -0.50
CA LEU A 164 -21.05 -4.14 -0.14
C LEU A 164 -21.40 -3.54 1.22
N LEU A 165 -22.64 -3.09 1.39
CA LEU A 165 -23.16 -2.70 2.68
C LEU A 165 -23.67 -3.93 3.43
N GLU A 166 -23.65 -3.86 4.75
CA GLU A 166 -24.26 -4.88 5.61
C GLU A 166 -25.74 -5.09 5.27
N SER A 167 -26.46 -4.02 4.89
CA SER A 167 -27.85 -4.09 4.46
C SER A 167 -28.08 -4.94 3.20
N ASP A 168 -27.06 -5.08 2.34
CA ASP A 168 -27.17 -5.89 1.12
C ASP A 168 -26.98 -7.39 1.43
N ALA A 169 -26.38 -7.74 2.57
CA ALA A 169 -25.93 -9.10 2.88
C ALA A 169 -27.07 -10.13 2.84
N THR A 170 -28.21 -9.81 3.46
CA THR A 170 -29.35 -10.73 3.53
C THR A 170 -29.91 -11.04 2.14
N GLU A 171 -29.95 -10.05 1.25
CA GLU A 171 -30.45 -10.24 -0.11
C GLU A 171 -29.49 -11.11 -0.94
N ILE A 172 -28.19 -10.84 -0.83
CA ILE A 172 -27.13 -11.56 -1.55
C ILE A 172 -27.06 -13.02 -1.09
N GLU A 173 -27.12 -13.27 0.21
CA GLU A 173 -27.12 -14.64 0.76
C GLU A 173 -28.34 -15.44 0.28
N LYS A 174 -29.49 -14.78 0.11
CA LYS A 174 -30.72 -15.42 -0.39
C LYS A 174 -30.72 -15.68 -1.88
N SER A 175 -29.98 -14.92 -2.69
CA SER A 175 -29.98 -15.12 -4.15
C SER A 175 -29.27 -16.42 -4.54
N GLY A 176 -28.24 -16.82 -3.78
CA GLY A 176 -27.43 -18.02 -4.08
C GLY A 176 -26.46 -17.87 -5.25
N ASP A 177 -26.63 -16.84 -6.09
CA ASP A 177 -25.80 -16.56 -7.26
C ASP A 177 -24.43 -15.97 -6.92
N VAL A 178 -24.32 -15.31 -5.76
CA VAL A 178 -23.11 -14.60 -5.33
C VAL A 178 -22.69 -15.10 -3.96
N ARG A 179 -21.41 -15.48 -3.84
CA ARG A 179 -20.84 -15.85 -2.54
C ARG A 179 -20.37 -14.62 -1.79
N LEU A 180 -20.98 -14.33 -0.65
CA LEU A 180 -20.50 -13.30 0.27
C LEU A 180 -19.21 -13.77 0.97
N ALA A 181 -18.20 -12.89 1.01
CA ALA A 181 -16.96 -13.10 1.75
C ALA A 181 -16.79 -11.97 2.77
N ILE A 182 -16.95 -12.29 4.05
CA ILE A 182 -16.78 -11.34 5.16
C ILE A 182 -15.44 -11.62 5.82
N GLY A 183 -14.63 -10.58 5.98
CA GLY A 183 -13.33 -10.67 6.65
C GLY A 183 -13.07 -9.43 7.51
N SER A 184 -12.33 -9.60 8.59
CA SER A 184 -11.88 -8.49 9.42
C SER A 184 -10.95 -7.56 8.63
N SER A 185 -11.14 -6.26 8.80
CA SER A 185 -10.28 -5.22 8.22
C SER A 185 -9.45 -4.56 9.32
N SER A 186 -8.22 -4.15 9.00
CA SER A 186 -7.42 -3.26 9.85
C SER A 186 -7.92 -1.81 9.81
N ARG A 187 -8.91 -1.50 8.96
CA ARG A 187 -9.54 -0.19 8.89
C ARG A 187 -10.38 0.05 10.13
N VAL A 188 -10.03 1.09 10.88
CA VAL A 188 -10.83 1.62 11.98
C VAL A 188 -11.47 2.94 11.56
N PHE A 189 -12.75 3.11 11.85
CA PHE A 189 -13.38 4.43 11.81
C PHE A 189 -13.12 5.13 13.13
N ARG A 190 -12.67 6.38 13.06
CA ARG A 190 -12.34 7.19 14.23
C ARG A 190 -12.84 8.60 14.03
N LEU A 191 -13.29 9.20 15.13
CA LEU A 191 -13.54 10.62 15.21
C LEU A 191 -12.23 11.29 15.64
N GLU A 192 -11.68 12.13 14.77
CA GLU A 192 -10.51 12.95 15.08
C GLU A 192 -10.94 14.40 15.32
N PHE A 193 -10.48 14.99 16.42
CA PHE A 193 -10.75 16.39 16.72
C PHE A 193 -9.64 17.27 16.17
N ASN A 194 -10.01 18.28 15.38
CA ASN A 194 -9.09 19.36 15.07
C ASN A 194 -8.91 20.25 16.31
N LEU A 195 -7.69 20.28 16.84
CA LEU A 195 -7.35 21.04 18.04
C LEU A 195 -6.91 22.47 17.75
N ALA A 196 -6.75 22.84 16.47
CA ALA A 196 -6.39 24.19 16.05
C ALA A 196 -7.61 25.12 15.99
N LYS A 197 -7.35 26.43 16.07
CA LYS A 197 -8.37 27.46 15.94
C LYS A 197 -9.18 27.29 14.63
N PRO A 198 -10.53 27.37 14.68
CA PRO A 198 -11.35 27.42 13.48
C PRO A 198 -10.91 28.49 12.50
N GLY A 199 -10.89 28.17 11.21
CA GLY A 199 -10.42 29.05 10.14
C GLY A 199 -8.90 29.06 9.93
N ASN A 200 -8.12 28.43 10.82
CA ASN A 200 -6.71 28.14 10.56
C ASN A 200 -6.34 26.73 11.05
N PRO A 201 -6.86 25.67 10.40
CA PRO A 201 -6.74 24.29 10.87
C PRO A 201 -5.31 23.74 10.91
N ALA A 202 -4.34 24.44 10.31
CA ALA A 202 -2.94 24.04 10.29
C ALA A 202 -2.10 24.65 11.43
N ASP A 203 -2.61 25.67 12.15
CA ASP A 203 -1.87 26.34 13.21
C ASP A 203 -2.24 25.78 14.59
N ALA A 204 -1.52 24.75 15.03
CA ALA A 204 -1.72 24.09 16.31
C ALA A 204 -1.29 24.93 17.54
N ARG A 205 -0.70 26.13 17.35
CA ARG A 205 -0.24 26.98 18.46
C ARG A 205 -1.39 27.70 19.16
N VAL A 206 -2.50 27.89 18.46
CA VAL A 206 -3.71 28.51 19.02
C VAL A 206 -4.77 27.44 19.17
N PRO A 207 -5.11 27.02 20.40
CA PRO A 207 -6.05 25.94 20.61
C PRO A 207 -7.47 26.33 20.18
N HIS A 208 -8.22 25.33 19.72
CA HIS A 208 -9.64 25.46 19.45
C HIS A 208 -10.38 25.85 20.75
N PRO A 209 -11.26 26.86 20.76
CA PRO A 209 -11.90 27.35 21.99
C PRO A 209 -12.76 26.30 22.71
N ILE A 210 -13.32 25.35 21.96
CA ILE A 210 -14.10 24.21 22.47
C ILE A 210 -13.26 22.92 22.52
N LEU A 211 -12.77 22.43 21.37
CA LEU A 211 -12.07 21.14 21.25
C LEU A 211 -10.65 21.14 21.82
N GLY A 212 -10.07 22.30 22.13
CA GLY A 212 -8.78 22.40 22.83
C GLY A 212 -8.87 21.93 24.28
N ASP A 213 -10.05 22.02 24.90
CA ASP A 213 -10.29 21.50 26.24
C ASP A 213 -10.44 19.97 26.22
N ILE A 214 -9.61 19.29 27.02
CA ILE A 214 -9.66 17.83 27.18
C ILE A 214 -10.96 17.35 27.83
N ALA A 215 -11.53 18.12 28.77
CA ALA A 215 -12.79 17.77 29.43
C ALA A 215 -13.93 17.76 28.42
N MET A 216 -13.94 18.73 27.50
CA MET A 216 -14.92 18.79 26.42
C MET A 216 -14.78 17.61 25.46
N ARG A 217 -13.55 17.24 25.08
CA ARG A 217 -13.32 16.05 24.24
C ARG A 217 -13.77 14.75 24.91
N HIS A 218 -13.55 14.61 26.21
CA HIS A 218 -14.05 13.46 26.98
C HIS A 218 -15.57 13.44 27.02
N ALA A 219 -16.21 14.58 27.27
CA ALA A 219 -17.67 14.68 27.26
C ALA A 219 -18.25 14.26 25.89
N LEU A 220 -17.68 14.73 24.78
CA LEU A 220 -18.09 14.33 23.42
C LEU A 220 -17.88 12.84 23.15
N ALA A 221 -16.75 12.28 23.58
CA ALA A 221 -16.46 10.86 23.41
C ALA A 221 -17.42 9.96 24.21
N LEU A 222 -17.86 10.40 25.40
CA LEU A 222 -18.85 9.69 26.22
C LEU A 222 -20.29 9.88 25.71
N ALA A 223 -20.58 11.03 25.10
CA ALA A 223 -21.90 11.33 24.54
C ALA A 223 -22.17 10.63 23.20
N THR A 224 -21.13 10.07 22.56
CA THR A 224 -21.25 9.34 21.30
C THR A 224 -21.47 7.85 21.57
N PRO A 225 -22.67 7.28 21.26
CA PRO A 225 -22.86 5.84 21.32
C PRO A 225 -21.89 5.16 20.36
N LYS A 226 -21.22 4.11 20.83
CA LYS A 226 -20.27 3.32 20.03
C LYS A 226 -20.95 2.12 19.38
#